data_AF-A0A9P6I051-F1
#
_entry.id   AF-A0A9P6I051-F1
#
_cell.length_a   1.000
_cell.length_b   1.000
_cell.length_c   1.000
_cell.angle_alpha   90.00
_cell.angle_beta   90.00
_cell.angle_gamma   90.00
#
_symmetry.space_group_name_H-M   'P 1'
#
loop_
_entity.id
_entity.type
_entity.pdbx_description
1 polymer ?
#
loop_
_entity_poly.entity_id
_entity_poly.type
_entity_poly.pdbx_seq_one_letter_code
_entity_poly.pdbx_strand_id
1 'polypeptide(L)'
;MSTNLFNLIKAELLRIESESFQDWDNIDSITRSVLQAITAERAAGIEPESATEPMDIGNEGGDHEAANTSNVDEYPWKCKVPGCTRAYKAKSSRKRHYGANHKDVDTPLDTDDEQ
;
A
#
# COMPACT_ATOMS: atom_id res chain seq x y z
N MET A 1 -33.33 -39.01 -7.15
CA MET A 1 -32.81 -38.37 -8.38
C MET A 1 -32.18 -37.03 -8.00
N SER A 2 -30.90 -37.01 -7.62
CA SER A 2 -30.22 -35.83 -7.02
C SER A 2 -28.93 -35.46 -7.77
N THR A 3 -28.82 -35.82 -9.04
CA THR A 3 -27.62 -35.61 -9.87
C THR A 3 -27.55 -34.22 -10.50
N ASN A 4 -28.66 -33.48 -10.55
CA ASN A 4 -28.74 -32.21 -11.28
C ASN A 4 -27.96 -31.07 -10.60
N LEU A 5 -28.10 -30.90 -9.29
CA LEU A 5 -27.44 -29.81 -8.56
C LEU A 5 -25.92 -30.01 -8.49
N PHE A 6 -25.47 -31.24 -8.25
CA PHE A 6 -24.05 -31.57 -8.18
C PHE A 6 -23.33 -31.31 -9.51
N ASN A 7 -23.96 -31.72 -10.63
CA ASN A 7 -23.39 -31.48 -11.96
C ASN A 7 -23.36 -29.99 -12.33
N LEU A 8 -24.37 -29.22 -11.91
CA LEU A 8 -24.41 -27.77 -12.13
C LEU A 8 -23.29 -27.04 -11.36
N ILE A 9 -23.12 -27.37 -10.07
CA ILE A 9 -22.05 -26.80 -9.24
C ILE A 9 -20.68 -27.18 -9.80
N LYS A 10 -20.51 -28.44 -10.24
CA LYS A 10 -19.26 -28.90 -10.83
C LYS A 10 -18.92 -28.16 -12.13
N ALA A 11 -19.92 -27.92 -12.99
CA ALA A 11 -19.72 -27.16 -14.22
C ALA A 11 -19.33 -25.70 -13.94
N GLU A 12 -19.96 -25.08 -12.93
CA GLU A 12 -19.67 -23.69 -12.57
C GLU A 12 -18.27 -23.53 -11.97
N LEU A 13 -17.83 -24.46 -11.12
CA LEU A 13 -16.47 -24.44 -10.56
C LEU A 13 -15.40 -24.59 -11.64
N LEU A 14 -15.62 -25.45 -12.64
CA LEU A 14 -14.69 -25.61 -13.77
C LEU A 14 -14.63 -24.35 -14.64
N ARG A 15 -15.76 -23.64 -14.82
CA ARG A 15 -15.80 -22.36 -15.54
C ARG A 15 -14.97 -21.30 -14.81
N ILE A 16 -15.16 -21.16 -13.49
CA ILE A 16 -14.43 -20.21 -12.65
C ILE A 16 -12.92 -20.50 -12.69
N GLU A 17 -12.51 -21.77 -12.61
CA GLU A 17 -11.11 -22.16 -12.70
C GLU A 17 -10.49 -21.75 -14.05
N SER A 18 -11.21 -21.99 -15.15
CA SER A 18 -10.76 -21.62 -16.49
C SER A 18 -10.66 -20.11 -16.74
N GLU A 19 -11.61 -19.33 -16.21
CA GLU A 19 -11.61 -17.86 -16.34
C GLU A 19 -10.54 -17.23 -15.45
N SER A 20 -10.34 -17.77 -14.24
CA SER A 20 -9.31 -17.27 -13.31
C SER A 20 -7.90 -17.39 -13.89
N PHE A 21 -7.63 -18.43 -14.69
CA PHE A 21 -6.32 -18.63 -15.30
C PHE A 21 -6.02 -17.58 -16.39
N GLN A 22 -7.01 -17.24 -17.21
CA GLN A 22 -6.87 -16.20 -18.24
C GLN A 22 -6.64 -14.82 -17.62
N ASP A 23 -7.25 -14.54 -16.47
CA ASP A 23 -7.04 -13.29 -15.75
C ASP A 23 -5.61 -13.16 -15.19
N TRP A 24 -5.03 -14.25 -14.68
CA TRP A 24 -3.66 -14.24 -14.19
C TRP A 24 -2.62 -14.02 -15.30
N ASP A 25 -2.81 -14.64 -16.46
CA ASP A 25 -1.93 -14.43 -17.61
C ASP A 25 -1.99 -12.97 -18.12
N ASN A 26 -3.18 -12.38 -18.13
CA ASN A 26 -3.36 -10.97 -18.47
C ASN A 26 -2.66 -10.04 -17.48
N ILE A 27 -2.78 -10.31 -16.17
CA ILE A 27 -2.11 -9.55 -15.12
C ILE A 27 -0.59 -9.68 -15.24
N ASP A 28 -0.05 -10.87 -15.47
CA ASP A 28 1.39 -11.09 -15.64
C ASP A 28 1.92 -10.36 -16.87
N SER A 29 1.20 -10.43 -18.00
CA SER A 29 1.53 -9.75 -19.25
C SER A 29 1.57 -8.21 -19.09
N ILE A 30 0.56 -7.64 -18.43
CA ILE A 30 0.51 -6.19 -18.14
C ILE A 30 1.68 -5.81 -17.22
N THR A 31 1.93 -6.59 -16.17
CA THR A 31 3.00 -6.33 -15.21
C THR A 31 4.37 -6.31 -15.89
N ARG A 32 4.65 -7.28 -16.77
CA ARG A 32 5.88 -7.33 -17.56
C ARG A 32 6.02 -6.12 -18.48
N SER A 33 4.94 -5.74 -19.16
CA SER A 33 4.94 -4.58 -20.06
C SER A 33 5.27 -3.27 -19.31
N VAL A 34 4.68 -3.06 -18.15
CA VAL A 34 4.94 -1.88 -17.31
C VAL A 34 6.40 -1.86 -16.81
N LEU A 35 6.91 -3.00 -16.33
CA LEU A 35 8.31 -3.10 -15.87
C LEU A 35 9.31 -2.85 -17.00
N GLN A 36 9.00 -3.31 -18.22
CA GLN A 36 9.82 -3.05 -19.38
C GLN A 36 9.83 -1.56 -19.75
N ALA A 37 8.69 -0.88 -19.67
CA ALA A 37 8.60 0.56 -19.92
C ALA A 37 9.44 1.37 -18.90
N ILE A 38 9.30 1.07 -17.60
CA ILE A 38 10.10 1.72 -16.53
C ILE A 38 11.60 1.50 -16.76
N THR A 39 11.98 0.29 -17.16
CA THR A 39 13.40 -0.05 -17.41
C THR A 39 13.91 0.68 -18.65
N ALA A 40 13.09 0.79 -19.71
CA ALA A 40 13.44 1.53 -20.92
C ALA A 40 13.59 3.04 -20.65
N GLU A 41 12.72 3.63 -19.83
CA GLU A 41 12.82 5.04 -19.41
C GLU A 41 14.11 5.31 -18.62
N ARG A 42 14.48 4.40 -17.71
CA ARG A 42 15.75 4.48 -16.96
C ARG A 42 16.96 4.30 -17.87
N ALA A 43 16.90 3.37 -18.83
CA ALA A 43 17.99 3.14 -19.79
C ALA A 43 18.14 4.27 -20.81
N ALA A 44 17.06 5.01 -21.11
CA ALA A 44 17.07 6.16 -22.00
C ALA A 44 17.67 7.43 -21.38
N GLY A 45 18.14 7.37 -20.12
CA GLY A 45 18.90 8.47 -19.51
C GLY A 45 18.07 9.72 -19.26
N ILE A 46 16.76 9.57 -19.01
CA ILE A 46 16.00 10.61 -18.29
C ILE A 46 16.42 10.54 -16.82
N GLU A 47 17.67 10.95 -16.57
CA GLU A 47 18.15 11.29 -15.24
C GLU A 47 17.25 12.42 -14.74
N PRO A 48 16.62 12.31 -13.55
CA PRO A 48 16.00 13.47 -12.93
C PRO A 48 17.11 14.51 -12.73
N GLU A 49 17.05 15.58 -13.53
CA GLU A 49 18.02 16.65 -13.49
C GLU A 49 18.11 17.20 -12.06
N SER A 50 19.32 17.13 -11.51
CA SER A 50 19.76 17.82 -10.30
C SER A 50 19.10 17.38 -8.98
N ALA A 51 19.74 16.42 -8.34
CA ALA A 51 19.87 16.47 -6.89
C ALA A 51 20.65 17.75 -6.54
N THR A 52 19.92 18.81 -6.20
CA THR A 52 20.50 20.00 -5.56
C THR A 52 21.11 19.54 -4.23
N GLU A 53 22.40 19.81 -4.05
CA GLU A 53 23.12 19.57 -2.81
C GLU A 53 22.36 20.15 -1.59
N PRO A 54 22.36 19.44 -0.44
CA PRO A 54 21.66 19.91 0.75
C PRO A 54 22.41 21.11 1.33
N MET A 55 21.87 22.31 1.12
CA MET A 55 22.25 23.44 1.96
C MET A 55 21.62 23.25 3.35
N ASP A 56 22.49 23.15 4.34
CA ASP A 56 22.19 23.16 5.77
C ASP A 56 21.34 24.40 6.11
N ILE A 57 20.04 24.17 6.29
CA ILE A 57 19.14 25.09 6.98
C ILE A 57 18.66 24.35 8.22
N GLY A 58 19.40 24.51 9.31
CA GLY A 58 18.84 24.33 10.63
C GLY A 58 17.64 25.24 10.82
N ASN A 59 16.43 24.69 10.74
CA ASN A 59 15.28 25.21 11.47
C ASN A 59 14.17 24.16 11.58
N GLU A 60 13.54 24.16 12.74
CA GLU A 60 12.66 23.16 13.29
C GLU A 60 11.31 23.08 12.56
N GLY A 61 10.79 21.86 12.40
CA GLY A 61 9.36 21.60 12.18
C GLY A 61 8.92 21.35 10.73
N GLY A 62 9.17 20.13 10.23
CA GLY A 62 8.67 19.73 8.92
C GLY A 62 8.70 18.22 8.70
N ASP A 63 7.68 17.51 9.20
CA ASP A 63 7.52 16.07 8.96
C ASP A 63 6.99 15.83 7.53
N HIS A 64 7.75 16.21 6.52
CA HIS A 64 7.51 15.87 5.12
C HIS A 64 8.67 15.02 4.63
N GLU A 65 8.56 13.70 4.72
CA GLU A 65 8.95 12.85 3.59
C GLU A 65 8.42 11.44 3.73
N ALA A 66 7.86 10.98 2.61
CA ALA A 66 7.36 9.65 2.43
C ALA A 66 8.54 8.67 2.47
N ALA A 67 8.41 7.63 3.28
CA ALA A 67 9.20 6.44 3.06
C ALA A 67 8.25 5.24 3.11
N ASN A 68 7.87 4.85 1.90
CA ASN A 68 7.51 3.50 1.50
C ASN A 68 8.53 2.49 2.09
N THR A 69 8.45 2.20 3.39
CA THR A 69 9.33 1.21 4.03
C THR A 69 8.53 0.36 4.98
N SER A 70 8.63 -0.93 4.72
CA SER A 70 8.19 -2.05 5.53
C SER A 70 8.99 -2.16 6.84
N ASN A 71 9.44 -1.07 7.46
CA ASN A 71 10.12 -1.13 8.76
C ASN A 71 9.08 -1.05 9.88
N VAL A 72 8.61 -2.23 10.27
CA VAL A 72 7.75 -2.44 11.47
C VAL A 72 8.46 -1.93 12.74
N ASP A 73 9.79 -1.83 12.73
CA ASP A 73 10.60 -1.51 13.89
C ASP A 73 10.80 -0.01 14.18
N GLU A 74 10.49 0.90 13.24
CA GLU A 74 10.76 2.35 13.42
C GLU A 74 9.50 3.20 13.69
N TYR A 75 8.31 2.70 13.36
CA TYR A 75 7.04 3.44 13.47
C TYR A 75 5.91 2.55 14.01
N PRO A 76 5.83 2.33 15.33
CA PRO A 76 4.84 1.42 15.92
C PRO A 76 3.40 1.92 15.74
N TRP A 77 3.18 3.22 15.56
CA TRP A 77 1.85 3.81 15.52
C TRP A 77 1.33 3.97 14.09
N LYS A 78 0.80 2.88 13.50
CA LYS A 78 0.22 2.87 12.14
C LYS A 78 -1.24 3.33 12.11
N CYS A 79 -1.62 4.05 11.06
CA CYS A 79 -3.02 4.33 10.76
C CYS A 79 -3.73 3.05 10.29
N LYS A 80 -4.93 2.80 10.79
CA LYS A 80 -5.75 1.61 10.46
C LYS A 80 -6.85 1.91 9.43
N VAL A 81 -6.94 3.14 8.93
CA VAL A 81 -7.97 3.52 7.96
C VAL A 81 -7.63 2.93 6.59
N PRO A 82 -8.56 2.23 5.92
CA PRO A 82 -8.31 1.63 4.62
C PRO A 82 -7.89 2.72 3.61
N GLY A 83 -6.78 2.47 2.90
CA GLY A 83 -6.20 3.42 1.94
C GLY A 83 -5.26 4.47 2.57
N CYS A 84 -5.13 4.54 3.90
CA CYS A 84 -4.13 5.37 4.56
C CYS A 84 -2.92 4.53 4.99
N THR A 85 -1.75 4.83 4.42
CA THR A 85 -0.49 4.11 4.68
C THR A 85 0.42 4.83 5.68
N ARG A 86 -0.07 5.86 6.39
CA ARG A 86 0.75 6.64 7.31
C ARG A 86 1.08 5.89 8.60
N ALA A 87 2.33 6.01 9.05
CA ALA A 87 2.83 5.49 10.31
C ALA A 87 3.59 6.58 11.09
N TYR A 88 3.59 6.49 12.41
CA TYR A 88 4.12 7.51 13.31
C TYR A 88 5.01 6.91 14.40
N LYS A 89 6.00 7.69 14.85
CA LYS A 89 6.87 7.32 16.00
C LYS A 89 6.16 7.49 17.34
N ALA A 90 5.13 8.34 17.40
CA ALA A 90 4.38 8.65 18.61
C ALA A 90 2.85 8.53 18.45
N LYS A 91 2.18 8.13 19.53
CA LYS A 91 0.70 8.03 19.63
C LYS A 91 0.01 9.38 19.42
N SER A 92 0.59 10.46 19.96
CA SER A 92 0.07 11.84 19.83
C SER A 92 0.02 12.29 18.37
N SER A 93 1.06 12.00 17.59
CA SER A 93 1.13 12.33 16.16
C SER A 93 0.09 11.56 15.35
N ARG A 94 -0.11 10.28 15.65
CA ARG A 94 -1.18 9.48 15.03
C ARG A 94 -2.56 10.03 15.39
N LYS A 95 -2.82 10.41 16.66
CA LYS A 95 -4.09 11.00 17.09
C LYS A 95 -4.40 12.31 16.37
N ARG A 96 -3.42 13.20 16.25
CA ARG A 96 -3.54 14.45 15.47
C ARG A 96 -3.88 14.16 14.01
N HIS A 97 -3.24 13.15 13.43
CA HIS A 97 -3.53 12.73 12.06
C HIS A 97 -4.98 12.29 11.86
N TYR A 98 -5.55 11.50 12.77
CA TYR A 98 -6.96 11.11 12.71
C TYR A 98 -7.88 12.33 12.75
N GLY A 99 -7.66 13.26 13.69
CA GLY A 99 -8.48 14.49 13.76
C GLY A 99 -8.37 15.39 12.52
N ALA A 100 -7.24 15.36 11.81
CA ALA A 100 -7.03 16.18 10.61
C ALA A 100 -7.49 15.50 9.31
N ASN A 101 -7.26 14.19 9.16
CA ASN A 101 -7.42 13.45 7.90
C ASN A 101 -8.54 12.40 7.95
N HIS A 102 -9.01 12.03 9.14
CA HIS A 102 -10.02 10.99 9.37
C HIS A 102 -11.06 11.47 10.39
N LYS A 103 -11.68 12.62 10.13
CA LYS A 103 -12.60 13.31 11.05
C LYS A 103 -13.80 12.46 11.48
N ASP A 104 -14.18 11.49 10.66
CA ASP A 104 -15.32 10.60 10.88
C ASP A 104 -14.91 9.25 11.52
N VAL A 105 -13.63 9.07 11.85
CA VAL A 105 -13.11 7.84 12.45
C VAL A 105 -12.45 8.18 13.77
N ASP A 106 -13.01 7.66 14.87
CA ASP A 106 -12.37 7.78 16.17
C ASP A 106 -11.02 7.08 16.16
N THR A 107 -10.02 7.76 16.74
CA THR A 107 -8.68 7.17 16.87
C THR A 107 -8.80 5.92 17.75
N PRO A 108 -8.33 4.74 17.30
CA PRO A 108 -8.36 3.55 18.13
C PRO A 108 -7.64 3.82 19.45
N LEU A 109 -8.32 3.58 20.57
CA LEU A 109 -7.71 3.60 21.89
C LEU A 109 -6.77 2.39 21.97
N ASP A 110 -5.46 2.62 21.89
CA ASP A 110 -4.50 1.57 22.19
C ASP A 110 -4.52 1.38 23.70
N THR A 111 -5.17 0.31 24.15
CA THR A 111 -5.20 -0.16 25.52
C THR A 111 -3.91 -0.95 25.79
N ASP A 112 -2.83 -0.25 26.12
CA ASP A 112 -1.59 -0.85 26.63
C ASP A 112 -1.04 0.08 27.73
N ASP A 113 -1.80 0.21 28.82
CA ASP A 113 -1.43 0.89 30.07
C ASP A 113 -1.06 -0.13 31.17
N GLU A 114 -0.37 -1.22 30.83
CA GLU A 114 0.29 -2.09 31.83
C GLU A 114 1.65 -2.58 31.32
N GLN A 115 2.72 -1.86 31.68
CA GLN A 115 4.01 -2.44 32.08
C GLN A 115 4.64 -1.57 33.16
#